data_AF-A0A2M7GQR5-F1
#
_entry.id   AF-A0A2M7GQR5-F1
#
_cell.length_a   1.000
_cell.length_b   1.000
_cell.length_c   1.000
_cell.angle_alpha   90.00
_cell.angle_beta   90.00
_cell.angle_gamma   90.00
#
_symmetry.space_group_name_H-M   'P 1'
#
loop_
_entity.id
_entity.type
_entity.pdbx_description
1 polymer ?
#
loop_
_entity_poly.entity_id
_entity_poly.type
_entity_poly.pdbx_seq_one_letter_code
_entity_poly.pdbx_strand_id
1 'polypeptide(L)'
;MPKLEIRQFPCLSDNYGYLVHDTSSGETVAIDTPDADAYLDEAAKAGWTITQIWNTHHHFDHAGGNAALKAATGALITAPVYDRYRISPADVFVEDGDCVKLGDF
;
A
#
# COMPACT_ATOMS: atom_id res chain seq x y z
N MET A 1 21.13 -1.97 10.98
CA MET A 1 20.95 -2.93 9.88
C MET A 1 19.57 -2.65 9.30
N PRO A 2 19.44 -2.44 7.99
CA PRO A 2 18.13 -2.24 7.38
C PRO A 2 17.27 -3.48 7.64
N LYS A 3 16.03 -3.27 8.07
CA LYS A 3 15.09 -4.32 8.44
C LYS A 3 13.69 -3.90 8.03
N LEU A 4 13.00 -4.81 7.36
CA LEU A 4 11.57 -4.70 7.11
C LEU A 4 10.78 -5.13 8.36
N GLU A 5 9.82 -4.31 8.75
CA GLU A 5 8.82 -4.65 9.75
C GLU A 5 7.44 -4.72 9.09
N ILE A 6 6.68 -5.76 9.44
CA ILE A 6 5.40 -6.05 8.81
C ILE A 6 4.32 -6.00 9.89
N ARG A 7 3.25 -5.25 9.62
CA ARG A 7 2.01 -5.31 10.37
C ARG A 7 0.93 -5.91 9.48
N GLN A 8 0.39 -7.04 9.92
CA GLN A 8 -0.80 -7.66 9.34
C GLN A 8 -1.97 -7.39 10.29
N PHE A 9 -3.08 -6.92 9.76
CA PHE A 9 -4.28 -6.57 10.53
C PHE A 9 -5.54 -6.94 9.77
N PRO A 10 -6.67 -7.20 10.46
CA PRO A 10 -7.94 -7.50 9.79
C PRO A 10 -8.50 -6.25 9.11
N CYS A 11 -9.09 -6.45 7.94
CA CYS A 11 -9.86 -5.45 7.19
C CYS A 11 -11.18 -6.07 6.71
N LEU A 12 -12.24 -5.26 6.63
CA LEU A 12 -13.57 -5.72 6.23
C LEU A 12 -14.01 -6.96 7.05
N SER A 13 -14.55 -7.99 6.41
CA SER A 13 -14.98 -9.23 7.07
C SER A 13 -13.84 -10.24 7.29
N ASP A 14 -12.97 -10.38 6.30
CA ASP A 14 -12.00 -11.47 6.19
C ASP A 14 -10.77 -11.13 5.34
N ASN A 15 -10.64 -9.87 4.87
CA ASN A 15 -9.44 -9.40 4.21
C ASN A 15 -8.33 -9.13 5.24
N TYR A 16 -7.08 -9.21 4.78
CA TYR A 16 -5.94 -8.74 5.55
C TYR A 16 -5.42 -7.43 4.97
N GLY A 17 -5.23 -6.46 5.84
CA GLY A 17 -4.39 -5.31 5.57
C GLY A 17 -2.93 -5.60 5.90
N TYR A 18 -2.02 -5.05 5.09
CA TYR A 18 -0.58 -5.18 5.30
C TYR A 18 0.11 -3.82 5.18
N LEU A 19 0.86 -3.45 6.21
CA LEU A 19 1.86 -2.39 6.17
C LEU A 19 3.25 -3.00 6.24
N VAL A 20 4.11 -2.64 5.31
CA VAL A 20 5.53 -3.03 5.31
C VAL A 20 6.37 -1.76 5.45
N HIS A 21 7.21 -1.71 6.48
CA HIS A 21 8.00 -0.54 6.83
C HIS A 21 9.49 -0.85 6.75
N ASP A 22 10.22 -0.03 6.01
CA ASP A 22 11.68 -0.03 6.08
C ASP A 22 12.15 0.90 7.21
N THR A 23 12.69 0.30 8.25
CA THR A 23 13.21 1.00 9.44
C THR A 23 14.42 1.90 9.15
N SER A 24 15.11 1.71 8.02
CA SER A 24 16.26 2.52 7.62
C SER A 24 15.84 3.85 7.01
N SER A 25 15.00 3.80 5.97
CA SER A 25 14.50 4.99 5.27
C SER A 25 13.33 5.68 5.96
N GLY A 26 12.56 4.94 6.77
CA GLY A 26 11.30 5.40 7.33
C GLY A 26 10.10 5.27 6.37
N GLU A 27 10.30 4.75 5.17
CA GLU A 27 9.21 4.53 4.21
C GLU A 27 8.31 3.36 4.62
N THR A 28 7.01 3.50 4.34
CA THR A 28 6.02 2.43 4.54
C THR A 28 5.16 2.27 3.31
N VAL A 29 5.02 1.04 2.84
CA VAL A 29 4.05 0.68 1.82
C VAL A 29 2.82 0.02 2.43
N ALA A 30 1.65 0.45 1.94
CA ALA A 30 0.39 -0.26 2.09
C ALA A 30 0.23 -1.27 0.94
N ILE A 31 0.18 -2.56 1.25
CA ILE A 31 -0.12 -3.60 0.25
C ILE A 31 -1.62 -3.83 0.26
N ASP A 32 -2.26 -3.63 -0.89
CA ASP A 32 -3.71 -3.49 -1.04
C ASP A 32 -4.30 -2.41 -0.10
N THR A 33 -5.56 -2.04 -0.32
CA THR A 33 -6.27 -1.03 0.47
C THR A 33 -7.78 -1.33 0.55
N PRO A 34 -8.23 -2.46 1.15
CA PRO A 34 -9.66 -2.71 1.39
C PRO A 34 -10.39 -1.54 2.06
N ASP A 35 -9.71 -0.89 3.01
CA ASP A 35 -10.25 0.17 3.86
C ASP A 35 -9.15 1.17 4.21
N ALA A 36 -9.28 2.42 3.80
CA ALA A 36 -8.25 3.44 4.03
C ALA A 36 -8.09 3.80 5.52
N ASP A 37 -9.19 3.83 6.27
CA ASP A 37 -9.18 4.27 7.67
C ASP A 37 -8.44 3.23 8.53
N ALA A 38 -8.66 1.94 8.27
CA ALA A 38 -7.94 0.85 8.93
C ALA A 38 -6.42 0.96 8.75
N TYR A 39 -5.96 1.35 7.56
CA TYR A 39 -4.52 1.53 7.28
C TYR A 39 -3.95 2.77 7.98
N LEU A 40 -4.67 3.90 7.95
CA LEU A 40 -4.26 5.11 8.64
C LEU A 40 -4.17 4.89 10.15
N ASP A 41 -5.16 4.21 10.74
CA ASP A 41 -5.17 3.85 12.15
C ASP A 41 -4.00 2.95 12.53
N GLU A 42 -3.72 1.93 11.72
CA GLU A 42 -2.64 0.99 12.00
C GLU A 42 -1.25 1.64 11.85
N ALA A 43 -1.07 2.49 10.82
CA ALA A 43 0.14 3.28 10.65
C ALA A 43 0.33 4.26 11.83
N ALA A 44 -0.73 4.92 12.28
CA ALA A 44 -0.68 5.83 13.44
C ALA A 44 -0.28 5.11 14.74
N LYS A 45 -0.82 3.91 15.01
CA LYS A 45 -0.42 3.08 16.18
C LYS A 45 1.05 2.69 16.13
N ALA A 46 1.61 2.53 14.92
CA ALA A 46 3.01 2.19 14.71
C ALA A 46 3.94 3.41 14.71
N GLY A 47 3.40 4.63 14.57
CA GLY A 47 4.19 5.83 14.31
C GLY A 47 4.81 5.84 12.90
N TRP A 48 4.18 5.15 11.94
CA TRP A 48 4.69 5.01 10.57
C TRP A 48 3.99 5.97 9.61
N THR A 49 4.71 6.39 8.57
CA THR A 49 4.16 7.25 7.50
C THR A 49 4.03 6.43 6.23
N ILE A 50 2.80 6.27 5.73
CA ILE A 50 2.55 5.56 4.46
C ILE A 50 3.00 6.46 3.31
N THR A 51 4.01 6.01 2.58
CA THR A 51 4.60 6.74 1.43
C THR A 51 4.25 6.09 0.10
N GLN A 52 3.87 4.81 0.11
CA GLN A 52 3.56 4.04 -1.09
C GLN A 52 2.31 3.17 -0.90
N ILE A 53 1.64 2.86 -2.00
CA ILE A 53 0.52 1.92 -2.07
C ILE A 53 0.78 0.97 -3.23
N TRP A 54 0.81 -0.34 -2.99
CA TRP A 54 0.97 -1.34 -4.04
C TRP A 54 -0.25 -2.26 -4.06
N ASN A 55 -0.96 -2.31 -5.19
CA ASN A 55 -2.13 -3.19 -5.33
C ASN A 55 -1.76 -4.50 -6.04
N THR A 56 -2.32 -5.59 -5.55
CA THR A 56 -2.23 -6.91 -6.18
C THR A 56 -3.12 -7.00 -7.41
N HIS A 57 -4.36 -6.49 -7.32
CA HIS A 57 -5.35 -6.46 -8.40
C HIS A 57 -6.48 -5.46 -8.10
N HIS A 58 -7.39 -5.29 -9.05
CA HIS A 58 -8.42 -4.23 -9.06
C HIS A 58 -9.69 -4.46 -8.22
N HIS A 59 -9.91 -5.63 -7.60
CA HIS A 59 -11.16 -5.83 -6.87
C HIS A 59 -11.29 -4.83 -5.71
N PHE A 60 -12.53 -4.44 -5.40
CA PHE A 60 -12.81 -3.37 -4.46
C PHE A 60 -12.25 -3.64 -3.06
N ASP A 61 -12.28 -4.89 -2.61
CA ASP A 61 -11.72 -5.34 -1.35
C ASP A 61 -10.17 -5.34 -1.32
N HIS A 62 -9.53 -4.93 -2.42
CA HIS A 62 -8.08 -4.75 -2.53
C HIS A 62 -7.66 -3.35 -2.98
N ALA A 63 -8.54 -2.57 -3.61
CA ALA A 63 -8.23 -1.25 -4.16
C ALA A 63 -9.22 -0.14 -3.75
N GLY A 64 -10.24 -0.45 -2.94
CA GLY A 64 -11.34 0.45 -2.60
C GLY A 64 -10.92 1.69 -1.80
N GLY A 65 -9.84 1.59 -1.02
CA GLY A 65 -9.29 2.65 -0.19
C GLY A 65 -8.23 3.51 -0.89
N ASN A 66 -7.80 3.16 -2.10
CA ASN A 66 -6.69 3.81 -2.80
C ASN A 66 -6.81 5.35 -2.85
N ALA A 67 -7.96 5.84 -3.32
CA ALA A 67 -8.17 7.27 -3.49
C ALA A 67 -8.14 8.03 -2.16
N ALA A 68 -8.78 7.49 -1.13
CA ALA A 68 -8.82 8.09 0.19
C ALA A 68 -7.45 8.08 0.86
N LEU A 69 -6.74 6.94 0.80
CA LEU A 69 -5.43 6.79 1.40
C LEU A 69 -4.41 7.72 0.72
N LYS A 70 -4.40 7.78 -0.62
CA LYS A 70 -3.56 8.73 -1.35
C LYS A 70 -3.89 10.18 -1.04
N ALA A 71 -5.16 10.54 -0.92
CA ALA A 71 -5.55 11.91 -0.55
C ALA A 71 -5.05 12.29 0.85
N ALA A 72 -5.05 11.34 1.79
CA ALA A 72 -4.61 11.55 3.17
C ALA A 72 -3.08 11.62 3.31
N THR A 73 -2.34 10.85 2.51
CA THR A 73 -0.90 10.65 2.72
C THR A 73 -0.01 11.26 1.63
N GLY A 74 -0.58 11.51 0.44
CA GLY A 74 0.20 11.86 -0.75
C GLY A 74 0.97 10.68 -1.36
N ALA A 75 0.71 9.44 -0.92
CA ALA A 75 1.41 8.25 -1.39
C ALA A 75 1.27 8.02 -2.90
N LEU A 76 2.31 7.44 -3.50
CA LEU A 76 2.28 6.96 -4.88
C LEU A 76 1.63 5.59 -4.95
N ILE A 77 0.74 5.40 -5.93
CA ILE A 77 0.06 4.14 -6.18
C ILE A 77 0.74 3.42 -7.35
N THR A 78 1.27 2.23 -7.06
CA THR A 78 1.80 1.29 -8.05
C THR A 78 0.79 0.17 -8.26
N ALA A 79 0.45 -0.09 -9.52
CA ALA A 79 -0.57 -1.07 -9.91
C ALA A 79 -0.10 -1.93 -11.08
N PRO A 80 -0.66 -3.13 -11.30
CA PRO A 80 -0.34 -3.93 -12.47
C PRO A 80 -0.80 -3.26 -13.77
N VAL A 81 0.01 -3.32 -14.82
CA VAL A 81 -0.30 -2.66 -16.12
C VAL A 81 -1.58 -3.21 -16.76
N TYR A 82 -1.91 -4.48 -16.54
CA TYR A 82 -3.14 -5.09 -17.04
C TYR A 82 -4.41 -4.54 -16.35
N ASP A 83 -4.26 -3.90 -15.19
CA ASP A 83 -5.32 -3.25 -14.42
C ASP A 83 -5.32 -1.72 -14.58
N ARG A 84 -4.59 -1.18 -15.55
CA ARG A 84 -4.41 0.27 -15.77
C ARG A 84 -5.70 1.08 -15.85
N TYR A 85 -6.78 0.48 -16.34
CA TYR A 85 -8.09 1.12 -16.46
C TYR A 85 -9.10 0.67 -15.37
N ARG A 86 -8.68 -0.22 -14.47
CA ARG A 86 -9.52 -0.78 -13.39
C ARG A 86 -9.09 -0.32 -12.01
N ILE A 87 -7.83 0.07 -11.81
CA ILE A 87 -7.31 0.69 -10.58
C ILE A 87 -7.14 2.18 -10.82
N SER A 88 -7.83 2.99 -10.01
CA SER A 88 -7.74 4.44 -10.06
C SER A 88 -7.85 5.04 -8.65
N PRO A 89 -7.09 6.10 -8.33
CA PRO A 89 -5.99 6.64 -9.12
C PRO A 89 -4.74 5.74 -9.04
N ALA A 90 -4.02 5.52 -10.13
CA ALA A 90 -2.70 4.87 -10.11
C ALA A 90 -1.67 5.73 -10.84
N ASP A 91 -0.44 5.78 -10.32
CA ASP A 91 0.65 6.63 -10.82
C ASP A 91 1.65 5.84 -11.65
N VAL A 92 2.00 4.66 -11.15
CA VAL A 92 3.00 3.77 -11.73
C VAL A 92 2.34 2.46 -12.12
N PHE A 93 2.64 1.98 -13.32
CA PHE A 93 2.16 0.69 -13.81
C PHE A 93 3.35 -0.22 -14.04
N VAL A 94 3.27 -1.44 -13.50
CA VAL A 94 4.33 -2.45 -13.58
C VAL A 94 3.85 -3.72 -14.28
N GLU A 95 4.77 -4.43 -14.93
CA GLU A 95 4.53 -5.73 -15.56
C GLU A 95 5.46 -6.82 -15.03
N ASP A 96 5.36 -8.03 -15.58
CA ASP A 96 6.19 -9.16 -15.15
C ASP A 96 7.68 -8.86 -15.37
N GLY A 97 8.49 -9.10 -14.34
CA GLY A 97 9.93 -8.82 -14.34
C GLY A 97 10.32 -7.39 -13.95
N ASP A 98 9.37 -6.47 -13.77
CA ASP A 98 9.67 -5.15 -13.22
C ASP A 98 10.02 -5.22 -11.72
N CYS A 99 10.83 -4.25 -11.27
CA CYS A 99 11.18 -4.08 -9.87
C CYS A 99 10.51 -2.83 -9.29
N VAL A 100 9.96 -2.97 -8.09
CA VAL A 100 9.58 -1.86 -7.20
C VAL A 100 10.55 -1.79 -6.04
N LYS A 101 10.61 -0.63 -5.37
CA LYS A 101 11.59 -0.36 -4.31
C LYS A 101 10.90 0.29 -3.11
N LEU A 102 11.20 -0.18 -1.90
CA LEU A 102 10.78 0.42 -0.64
C LEU A 102 12.02 0.78 0.17
N GLY A 103 12.35 2.07 0.24
CA GLY A 103 13.51 2.53 1.01
C GLY A 103 14.80 1.89 0.52
N ASP A 104 15.47 1.09 1.35
CA ASP A 104 16.70 0.38 0.97
C ASP A 104 16.47 -1.00 0.29
N PHE A 105 15.22 -1.46 0.18
CA PHE A 105 14.85 -2.79 -0.35
C PHE A 105 14.24 -2.74 -1.74
#